data_AF-A0A7I7ZSS8-F1
#
_entry.id   AF-A0A7I7ZSS8-F1
#
_cell.length_a   1.000
_cell.length_b   1.000
_cell.length_c   1.000
_cell.angle_alpha   90.00
_cell.angle_beta   90.00
_cell.angle_gamma   90.00
#
_symmetry.space_group_name_H-M   'P 1'
#
loop_
_entity.id
_entity.type
_entity.pdbx_description
1 polymer ?
#
loop_
_entity_poly.entity_id
_entity_poly.type
_entity_poly.pdbx_seq_one_letter_code
_entity_poly.pdbx_strand_id
1 'polypeptide(L)'
;MTSAFAIHSWRDIGLIVGGVLVIMIGSLVITPLLVRRGLKTPAGLRLLNRISVRAVQLVKRPITIMVLDEVIDVIKTGHYTRNISNAIEENHDELKALAAEKIRSDSGIPVISRIPGYDKVVGQASESVMHVLIAMLADPRMDEFVSDLLRNNLEQIQSAVRRREHERAASFRQAGTPAAAVVSDAATS
;
A
#
# COMPACT_ATOMS: atom_id res chain seq x y z
N MET A 1 -13.33 8.51 -11.46
CA MET A 1 -14.75 8.95 -11.65
C MET A 1 -15.58 8.18 -10.65
N THR A 2 -16.30 8.89 -9.80
CA THR A 2 -17.16 8.36 -8.73
C THR A 2 -17.89 7.07 -9.12
N SER A 3 -17.40 5.92 -8.65
CA SER A 3 -18.29 4.80 -8.35
C SER A 3 -18.96 5.13 -7.03
N ALA A 4 -19.84 6.13 -7.11
CA ALA A 4 -20.95 6.24 -6.19
C ALA A 4 -21.51 4.83 -5.98
N PHE A 5 -21.94 4.54 -4.76
CA PHE A 5 -23.00 3.56 -4.51
C PHE A 5 -24.20 3.97 -5.38
N ALA A 6 -24.14 3.66 -6.67
CA ALA A 6 -25.21 3.86 -7.60
C ALA A 6 -26.16 2.72 -7.30
N ILE A 7 -27.05 2.96 -6.33
CA ILE A 7 -28.27 2.21 -6.13
C ILE A 7 -29.06 2.38 -7.43
N HIS A 8 -28.71 1.61 -8.46
CA HIS A 8 -29.16 1.86 -9.84
C HIS A 8 -30.13 0.78 -10.34
N SER A 9 -30.57 -0.12 -9.47
CA SER A 9 -31.62 -1.08 -9.78
C SER A 9 -32.59 -1.24 -8.62
N TRP A 10 -33.89 -1.25 -8.91
CA TRP A 10 -34.94 -1.69 -7.97
C TRP A 10 -34.63 -3.04 -7.31
N ARG A 11 -33.79 -3.87 -7.95
CA ARG A 11 -33.29 -5.13 -7.42
C ARG A 11 -32.38 -4.95 -6.21
N ASP A 12 -31.53 -3.92 -6.18
CA ASP A 12 -30.57 -3.71 -5.09
C ASP A 12 -31.29 -3.26 -3.82
N ILE A 13 -32.29 -2.39 -3.97
CA ILE A 13 -33.20 -1.99 -2.89
C ILE A 13 -33.97 -3.21 -2.39
N GLY A 14 -34.48 -4.05 -3.29
CA GLY A 14 -35.17 -5.29 -2.93
C GLY A 14 -34.30 -6.26 -2.13
N LEU A 15 -33.02 -6.40 -2.49
CA LEU A 15 -32.07 -7.24 -1.77
C LEU A 15 -31.74 -6.70 -0.38
N ILE A 16 -31.57 -5.38 -0.24
CA ILE A 16 -31.31 -4.74 1.06
C ILE A 16 -32.53 -4.90 1.98
N VAL A 17 -33.72 -4.54 1.49
CA VAL A 17 -34.98 -4.65 2.25
C VAL A 17 -35.25 -6.11 2.62
N GLY A 18 -35.09 -7.04 1.67
CA GLY A 18 -35.22 -8.47 1.92
C GLY A 18 -34.23 -8.98 2.97
N GLY A 19 -32.97 -8.56 2.90
CA GLY A 19 -31.94 -8.92 3.87
C GLY A 19 -32.26 -8.42 5.28
N VAL A 20 -32.68 -7.16 5.42
CA VAL A 20 -33.11 -6.58 6.71
C VAL A 20 -34.30 -7.34 7.28
N LEU A 21 -35.27 -7.69 6.45
CA LEU A 21 -36.48 -8.40 6.85
C LEU A 21 -36.18 -9.84 7.30
N VAL A 22 -35.27 -10.54 6.61
CA VAL A 22 -34.77 -11.86 7.04
C VAL A 22 -34.04 -11.78 8.38
N ILE A 23 -33.20 -10.77 8.60
CA ILE A 23 -32.51 -10.57 9.88
C ILE A 23 -33.52 -10.31 11.00
N MET A 24 -34.54 -9.48 10.73
CA MET A 24 -35.58 -9.16 11.71
C MET A 24 -36.41 -10.40 12.09
N ILE A 25 -36.89 -11.16 11.11
CA ILE A 25 -37.64 -12.41 11.34
C ILE A 25 -36.75 -13.42 12.06
N GLY A 26 -35.49 -13.55 11.63
CA GLY A 26 -34.50 -14.42 12.27
C GLY A 26 -34.33 -14.06 13.74
N SER A 27 -34.19 -12.78 14.08
CA SER A 27 -34.07 -12.31 15.46
C SER A 27 -35.29 -12.69 16.31
N LEU A 28 -36.49 -12.59 15.75
CA LEU A 28 -37.75 -12.91 16.43
C LEU A 28 -37.88 -14.41 16.76
N VAL A 29 -37.31 -15.29 15.93
CA VAL A 29 -37.35 -16.75 16.11
C VAL A 29 -36.18 -17.25 16.97
N ILE A 30 -34.99 -16.69 16.75
CA ILE A 30 -33.74 -17.11 17.41
C ILE A 30 -33.75 -16.73 18.89
N THR A 31 -34.16 -15.50 19.22
CA THR A 31 -34.15 -14.98 20.61
C THR A 31 -34.92 -15.87 21.59
N PRO A 32 -36.21 -16.21 21.37
CA PRO A 32 -36.95 -17.07 22.30
C PRO A 32 -36.46 -18.51 22.32
N LEU A 33 -35.92 -19.01 21.19
CA LEU A 33 -35.38 -20.37 21.08
C LEU A 33 -34.06 -20.53 21.86
N LEU A 34 -33.21 -19.48 21.86
CA LEU A 34 -31.99 -19.44 22.67
C LEU A 34 -32.28 -19.34 24.16
N VAL A 35 -33.27 -18.54 24.55
CA VAL A 35 -33.69 -18.39 25.96
C VAL A 35 -34.31 -19.69 26.49
N ARG A 36 -35.16 -20.37 25.70
CA ARG A 36 -35.74 -21.67 26.08
C ARG A 36 -34.72 -22.78 26.24
N ARG A 37 -33.60 -22.75 25.51
CA ARG A 37 -32.52 -23.76 25.65
C ARG A 37 -31.57 -23.51 26.82
N GLY A 38 -31.80 -22.46 27.63
CA GLY A 38 -31.03 -22.26 28.85
C GLY A 38 -29.54 -22.00 28.60
N LEU A 39 -29.18 -21.39 27.46
CA LEU A 39 -27.81 -20.93 27.22
C LEU A 39 -27.47 -19.84 28.24
N LYS A 40 -26.93 -20.27 29.38
CA LYS A 40 -26.32 -19.39 30.36
C LYS A 40 -25.32 -18.51 29.63
N THR A 41 -25.46 -17.22 29.85
CA THR A 41 -24.70 -16.06 29.36
C THR A 41 -23.34 -16.31 28.68
N PRO A 42 -22.37 -17.10 29.23
CA PRO A 42 -21.08 -17.31 28.55
C PRO A 42 -21.14 -17.98 27.17
N ALA A 43 -22.06 -18.92 26.92
CA ALA A 43 -22.08 -19.65 25.64
C ALA A 43 -22.66 -18.79 24.50
N GLY A 44 -23.69 -17.99 24.80
CA GLY A 44 -24.28 -17.03 23.87
C GLY A 44 -23.30 -15.92 23.48
N LEU A 45 -22.58 -15.34 24.46
CA LEU A 45 -21.57 -14.31 24.18
C LEU A 45 -20.41 -14.84 23.31
N ARG A 46 -19.93 -16.07 23.56
CA ARG A 46 -18.86 -16.69 22.74
C ARG A 46 -19.34 -16.94 21.30
N LEU A 47 -20.59 -17.37 21.13
CA LEU A 47 -21.18 -17.57 19.81
C LEU A 47 -21.31 -16.22 19.07
N LEU A 48 -21.83 -15.20 19.75
CA LEU A 48 -21.97 -13.85 19.20
C LEU A 48 -20.60 -13.29 18.78
N ASN A 49 -19.58 -13.42 19.64
CA ASN A 49 -18.23 -12.98 19.32
C ASN A 49 -17.67 -13.70 18.08
N ARG A 50 -17.87 -15.02 17.96
CA ARG A 50 -17.43 -15.79 16.79
C ARG A 50 -18.16 -15.39 15.50
N ILE A 51 -19.44 -15.06 15.60
CA ILE A 51 -20.24 -14.55 14.48
C ILE A 51 -19.73 -13.16 14.08
N SER A 52 -19.50 -12.26 15.04
CA SER A 52 -18.96 -10.92 14.79
C SER A 52 -17.60 -10.97 14.10
N VAL A 53 -16.67 -11.81 14.57
CA VAL A 53 -15.36 -12.00 13.92
C VAL A 53 -15.52 -12.50 12.48
N ARG A 54 -16.41 -13.46 12.22
CA ARG A 54 -16.67 -13.94 10.85
C ARG A 54 -17.31 -12.87 9.97
N ALA A 55 -18.26 -12.11 10.50
CA ALA A 55 -18.91 -11.03 9.78
C ALA A 55 -17.89 -9.94 9.38
N VAL A 56 -17.02 -9.53 10.31
CA VAL A 56 -15.94 -8.57 10.02
C VAL A 56 -14.99 -9.12 8.95
N GLN A 57 -14.63 -10.40 9.00
CA GLN A 57 -13.78 -11.02 7.97
C GLN A 57 -14.42 -11.02 6.58
N LEU A 58 -15.74 -11.18 6.50
CA LEU A 58 -16.48 -11.13 5.22
C LEU A 58 -16.51 -9.71 4.64
N VAL A 59 -16.66 -8.70 5.49
CA VAL A 59 -16.78 -7.29 5.07
C VAL A 59 -15.42 -6.64 4.76
N LYS A 60 -14.34 -7.09 5.43
CA LYS A 60 -12.99 -6.54 5.24
C LYS A 60 -12.54 -6.59 3.78
N ARG A 61 -12.83 -7.67 3.06
CA ARG A 61 -12.38 -7.89 1.68
C ARG A 61 -13.00 -6.92 0.66
N PRO A 62 -14.33 -6.76 0.58
CA PRO A 62 -14.94 -5.73 -0.26
C PRO A 62 -14.40 -4.34 0.02
N ILE A 63 -14.21 -3.99 1.31
CA ILE A 63 -13.66 -2.69 1.69
C ILE A 63 -12.24 -2.51 1.15
N THR A 64 -11.34 -3.49 1.36
CA THR A 64 -9.96 -3.38 0.88
C THR A 64 -9.88 -3.25 -0.63
N ILE A 65 -10.71 -3.96 -1.38
CA ILE A 65 -10.75 -3.84 -2.85
C ILE A 65 -11.26 -2.46 -3.26
N MET A 66 -12.38 -2.01 -2.68
CA MET A 66 -12.96 -0.70 -2.99
C MET A 66 -11.99 0.44 -2.67
N VAL A 67 -11.35 0.41 -1.50
CA VAL A 67 -10.38 1.42 -1.09
C VAL A 67 -9.18 1.42 -2.02
N LEU A 68 -8.66 0.24 -2.38
CA LEU A 68 -7.55 0.15 -3.32
C LEU A 68 -7.92 0.72 -4.69
N ASP A 69 -9.12 0.42 -5.18
CA ASP A 69 -9.63 0.95 -6.46
C ASP A 69 -9.68 2.49 -6.42
N GLU A 70 -10.17 3.08 -5.32
CA GLU A 70 -10.19 4.55 -5.13
C GLU A 70 -8.77 5.14 -5.05
N VAL A 71 -7.87 4.51 -4.29
CA VAL A 71 -6.47 4.98 -4.16
C VAL A 71 -5.75 4.93 -5.50
N ILE A 72 -6.00 3.90 -6.32
CA ILE A 72 -5.43 3.79 -7.68
C ILE A 72 -5.90 4.95 -8.56
N ASP A 73 -7.19 5.28 -8.50
CA ASP A 73 -7.76 6.39 -9.25
C ASP A 73 -7.13 7.73 -8.83
N VAL A 74 -6.89 7.95 -7.53
CA VAL A 74 -6.18 9.14 -7.04
C VAL A 74 -4.73 9.17 -7.53
N ILE A 75 -4.01 8.05 -7.39
CA ILE A 75 -2.60 7.99 -7.78
C ILE A 75 -2.43 8.26 -9.28
N LYS A 76 -3.34 7.77 -10.13
CA LYS A 76 -3.31 8.03 -11.58
C LYS A 76 -3.41 9.51 -11.99
N THR A 77 -3.85 10.39 -11.08
CA THR A 77 -4.04 11.82 -11.37
C THR A 77 -2.87 12.71 -10.92
N GLY A 78 -1.84 12.15 -10.27
CA GLY A 78 -0.72 12.93 -9.72
C GLY A 78 0.42 13.22 -10.73
N HIS A 79 1.12 14.33 -10.52
CA HIS A 79 2.35 14.72 -11.23
C HIS A 79 3.58 14.33 -10.42
N TYR A 80 4.09 13.11 -10.59
CA TYR A 80 5.14 12.57 -9.73
C TYR A 80 6.52 13.09 -10.08
N THR A 81 6.84 13.20 -11.37
CA THR A 81 8.19 13.61 -11.78
C THR A 81 8.47 15.06 -11.43
N ARG A 82 7.45 15.92 -11.46
CA ARG A 82 7.53 17.31 -11.01
C ARG A 82 7.80 17.45 -9.52
N ASN A 83 7.13 16.63 -8.70
CA ASN A 83 7.39 16.62 -7.26
C ASN A 83 8.82 16.16 -6.95
N ILE A 84 9.31 15.16 -7.70
CA ILE A 84 10.68 14.67 -7.55
C ILE A 84 11.69 15.72 -8.04
N SER A 85 11.45 16.39 -9.17
CA SER A 85 12.36 17.44 -9.67
C SER A 85 12.48 18.57 -8.66
N ASN A 86 11.37 19.02 -8.06
CA ASN A 86 11.37 20.06 -7.05
C ASN A 86 12.15 19.60 -5.79
N ALA A 87 11.94 18.37 -5.33
CA ALA A 87 12.66 17.84 -4.17
C ALA A 87 14.18 17.71 -4.44
N ILE A 88 14.58 17.38 -5.67
CA ILE A 88 15.98 17.34 -6.08
C ILE A 88 16.57 18.75 -6.14
N GLU A 89 15.82 19.73 -6.67
CA GLU A 89 16.25 21.13 -6.73
C GLU A 89 16.42 21.73 -5.31
N GLU A 90 15.51 21.42 -4.38
CA GLU A 90 15.61 21.85 -2.99
C GLU A 90 16.84 21.29 -2.26
N ASN A 91 17.30 20.09 -2.63
CA ASN A 91 18.45 19.41 -2.02
C ASN A 91 19.65 19.31 -2.96
N HIS A 92 19.76 20.24 -3.92
CA HIS A 92 20.72 20.19 -5.01
C HIS A 92 22.18 20.02 -4.53
N ASP A 93 22.59 20.80 -3.54
CA ASP A 93 23.99 20.80 -3.07
C ASP A 93 24.37 19.50 -2.36
N GLU A 94 23.45 18.91 -1.60
CA GLU A 94 23.66 17.63 -0.91
C GLU A 94 23.73 16.49 -1.92
N LEU A 95 22.81 16.45 -2.89
CA LEU A 95 22.80 15.43 -3.94
C LEU A 95 24.01 15.55 -4.87
N LYS A 96 24.49 16.76 -5.13
CA LYS A 96 25.73 17.00 -5.87
C LYS A 96 26.96 16.48 -5.12
N ALA A 97 27.06 16.76 -3.82
CA ALA A 97 28.15 16.26 -3.00
C ALA A 97 28.16 14.71 -2.96
N LEU A 98 26.97 14.11 -2.82
CA LEU A 98 26.77 12.67 -2.88
C LEU A 98 27.19 12.10 -4.25
N ALA A 99 26.76 12.72 -5.35
CA ALA A 99 27.14 12.27 -6.70
C ALA A 99 28.66 12.34 -6.91
N ALA A 100 29.30 13.43 -6.49
CA ALA A 100 30.74 13.59 -6.57
C ALA A 100 31.49 12.53 -5.74
N GLU A 101 30.99 12.21 -4.54
CA GLU A 101 31.51 11.14 -3.71
C GLU A 101 31.38 9.77 -4.41
N LYS A 102 30.21 9.46 -4.97
CA LYS A 102 29.97 8.20 -5.67
C LYS A 102 30.84 8.05 -6.91
N ILE A 103 30.99 9.09 -7.72
CA ILE A 103 31.90 9.11 -8.88
C ILE A 103 33.35 8.89 -8.45
N ARG A 104 33.75 9.44 -7.30
CA ARG A 104 35.11 9.22 -6.74
C ARG A 104 35.33 7.80 -6.28
N SER A 105 34.30 7.16 -5.75
CA SER A 105 34.34 5.77 -5.28
C SER A 105 34.09 4.73 -6.38
N ASP A 106 33.69 5.15 -7.59
CA ASP A 106 33.33 4.23 -8.66
C ASP A 106 34.56 3.53 -9.26
N SER A 107 34.64 2.23 -9.03
CA SER A 107 35.68 1.35 -9.56
C SER A 107 35.68 1.22 -11.09
N GLY A 108 34.62 1.67 -11.77
CA GLY A 108 34.50 1.65 -13.23
C GLY A 108 35.41 2.64 -13.97
N ILE A 109 36.02 3.62 -13.27
CA ILE A 109 36.90 4.63 -13.88
C ILE A 109 38.33 4.56 -13.29
N PRO A 110 39.08 3.48 -13.57
CA PRO A 110 40.40 3.25 -12.95
C PRO A 110 41.50 4.24 -13.40
N VAL A 111 41.29 5.02 -14.47
CA VAL A 111 42.36 5.78 -15.14
C VAL A 111 42.35 7.29 -14.80
N ILE A 112 41.24 7.82 -14.26
CA ILE A 112 41.04 9.28 -14.22
C ILE A 112 41.48 9.94 -12.89
N SER A 113 41.65 9.17 -11.81
CA SER A 113 41.98 9.68 -10.46
C SER A 113 43.42 10.23 -10.32
N ARG A 114 44.27 10.03 -11.34
CA ARG A 114 45.67 10.51 -11.36
C ARG A 114 45.88 11.79 -12.18
N ILE A 115 44.84 12.34 -12.80
CA ILE A 115 44.97 13.51 -13.67
C ILE A 115 44.85 14.80 -12.84
N PRO A 116 45.78 15.77 -12.98
CA PRO A 116 45.64 17.07 -12.33
C PRO A 116 44.37 17.77 -12.82
N GLY A 117 43.52 18.19 -11.88
CA GLY A 117 42.21 18.79 -12.18
C GLY A 117 41.02 17.84 -12.07
N TYR A 118 41.22 16.59 -11.65
CA TYR A 118 40.16 15.61 -11.42
C TYR A 118 38.97 16.14 -10.61
N ASP A 119 39.21 16.79 -9.46
CA ASP A 119 38.12 17.32 -8.62
C ASP A 119 37.27 18.38 -9.33
N LYS A 120 37.88 19.18 -10.23
CA LYS A 120 37.11 20.14 -11.05
C LYS A 120 36.25 19.42 -12.07
N VAL A 121 36.78 18.39 -12.72
CA VAL A 121 36.04 17.58 -13.70
C VAL A 121 34.89 16.85 -13.02
N VAL A 122 35.10 16.22 -11.86
CA VAL A 122 34.04 15.55 -11.10
C VAL A 122 32.99 16.55 -10.63
N GLY A 123 33.40 17.72 -10.14
CA GLY A 123 32.48 18.78 -9.75
C GLY A 123 31.60 19.24 -10.91
N GLN A 124 32.19 19.49 -12.09
CA GLN A 124 31.46 19.89 -13.30
C GLN A 124 30.57 18.77 -13.86
N ALA A 125 31.06 17.52 -13.86
CA ALA A 125 30.29 16.38 -14.30
C ALA A 125 29.08 16.14 -13.38
N SER A 126 29.27 16.20 -12.07
CA SER A 126 28.18 16.05 -11.08
C SER A 126 27.14 17.14 -11.23
N GLU A 127 27.58 18.40 -11.40
CA GLU A 127 26.71 19.55 -11.68
C GLU A 127 25.90 19.37 -12.97
N SER A 128 26.56 18.93 -14.05
CA SER A 128 25.91 18.71 -15.34
C SER A 128 24.90 17.57 -15.28
N VAL A 129 25.23 16.48 -14.58
CA VAL A 129 24.32 15.36 -14.39
C VAL A 129 23.10 15.81 -13.60
N MET A 130 23.27 16.60 -12.54
CA MET A 130 22.16 17.10 -11.74
C MET A 130 21.21 17.96 -12.57
N HIS A 131 21.74 18.92 -13.33
CA HIS A 131 20.95 19.75 -14.23
C HIS A 131 20.17 18.93 -15.26
N VAL A 132 20.82 17.94 -15.90
CA VAL A 132 20.17 17.07 -16.87
C VAL A 132 19.09 16.22 -16.21
N LEU A 133 19.32 15.66 -15.02
CA LEU A 133 18.33 14.88 -14.29
C LEU A 133 17.09 15.71 -13.91
N ILE A 134 17.29 16.93 -13.40
CA ILE A 134 16.19 17.86 -13.09
C ILE A 134 15.41 18.19 -14.37
N ALA A 135 16.10 18.52 -15.46
CA ALA A 135 15.47 18.84 -16.73
C ALA A 135 14.69 17.65 -17.30
N MET A 136 15.23 16.43 -17.19
CA MET A 136 14.55 15.20 -17.61
C MET A 136 13.30 14.94 -16.77
N LEU A 137 13.35 15.12 -15.45
CA LEU A 137 12.19 14.93 -14.56
C LEU A 137 11.11 16.00 -14.77
N ALA A 138 11.50 17.20 -15.21
CA ALA A 138 10.57 18.28 -15.56
C ALA A 138 9.95 18.13 -16.96
N ASP A 139 10.44 17.20 -17.80
CA ASP A 139 9.94 16.96 -19.16
C ASP A 139 8.60 16.19 -19.12
N PRO A 140 7.57 16.63 -19.86
CA PRO A 140 6.27 15.95 -19.90
C PRO A 140 6.33 14.46 -20.31
N ARG A 141 7.31 14.08 -21.14
CA ARG A 141 7.46 12.68 -21.59
C ARG A 141 7.94 11.77 -20.46
N MET A 142 8.74 12.31 -19.53
CA MET A 142 9.15 11.56 -18.35
C MET A 142 7.98 11.37 -17.38
N ASP A 143 7.09 12.38 -17.26
CA ASP A 143 5.86 12.27 -16.45
C ASP A 143 4.94 11.17 -17.01
N GLU A 144 4.74 11.13 -18.33
CA GLU A 144 3.97 10.07 -19.01
C GLU A 144 4.61 8.68 -18.77
N PHE A 145 5.93 8.55 -18.96
CA PHE A 145 6.64 7.30 -18.72
C PHE A 145 6.49 6.81 -17.28
N VAL A 146 6.67 7.68 -16.28
CA VAL A 146 6.51 7.32 -14.87
C VAL A 146 5.05 6.99 -14.55
N SER A 147 4.09 7.73 -15.11
CA SER A 147 2.66 7.45 -14.95
C SER A 147 2.30 6.06 -15.49
N ASP A 148 2.83 5.67 -16.63
CA ASP A 148 2.62 4.33 -17.20
C ASP A 148 3.23 3.22 -16.34
N LEU A 149 4.45 3.44 -15.83
CA LEU A 149 5.07 2.51 -14.88
C LEU A 149 4.23 2.37 -13.62
N LEU A 150 3.79 3.47 -13.03
CA LEU A 150 2.94 3.45 -11.83
C LEU A 150 1.61 2.75 -12.12
N ARG A 151 0.96 3.05 -13.24
CA ARG A 151 -0.29 2.41 -13.65
C ARG A 151 -0.13 0.89 -13.72
N ASN A 152 0.92 0.40 -14.38
CA ASN A 152 1.17 -1.04 -14.49
C ASN A 152 1.40 -1.68 -13.11
N ASN A 153 2.23 -1.05 -12.26
CA ASN A 153 2.48 -1.54 -10.91
C ASN A 153 1.20 -1.55 -10.04
N LEU A 154 0.36 -0.52 -10.13
CA LEU A 154 -0.92 -0.45 -9.43
C LEU A 154 -1.90 -1.53 -9.88
N GLU A 155 -2.00 -1.77 -11.19
CA GLU A 155 -2.80 -2.87 -11.75
C GLU A 155 -2.31 -4.23 -11.24
N GLN A 156 -0.97 -4.42 -11.15
CA GLN A 156 -0.39 -5.62 -10.54
C GLN A 156 -0.78 -5.76 -9.06
N ILE A 157 -0.65 -4.71 -8.25
CA ILE A 157 -1.04 -4.69 -6.83
C ILE A 157 -2.53 -5.00 -6.68
N GLN A 158 -3.39 -4.34 -7.45
CA GLN A 158 -4.84 -4.58 -7.48
C GLN A 158 -5.16 -6.05 -7.75
N SER A 159 -4.48 -6.63 -8.73
CA SER A 159 -4.65 -8.03 -9.10
C SER A 159 -4.20 -8.99 -7.99
N ALA A 160 -3.06 -8.72 -7.34
CA ALA A 160 -2.53 -9.51 -6.22
C ALA A 160 -3.43 -9.40 -4.97
N VAL A 161 -4.04 -8.23 -4.76
CA VAL A 161 -5.04 -8.02 -3.70
C VAL A 161 -6.32 -8.81 -3.99
N ARG A 162 -6.84 -8.76 -5.21
CA ARG A 162 -8.03 -9.53 -5.58
C ARG A 162 -7.80 -11.05 -5.49
N ARG A 163 -6.59 -11.52 -5.82
CA ARG A 163 -6.16 -12.95 -5.78
C ARG A 163 -5.71 -13.45 -4.40
N ARG A 164 -5.69 -12.61 -3.35
CA ARG A 164 -5.26 -12.97 -1.97
C ARG A 164 -3.80 -13.39 -1.81
N GLU A 165 -2.91 -12.97 -2.71
CA GLU A 165 -1.48 -13.31 -2.63
C GLU A 165 -0.80 -12.69 -1.38
N HIS A 166 -1.26 -11.51 -0.98
CA HIS A 166 -0.83 -10.79 0.22
C HIS A 166 -1.28 -11.43 1.55
N GLU A 167 -2.38 -12.20 1.58
CA GLU A 167 -2.81 -12.92 2.79
C GLU A 167 -1.86 -14.08 3.13
N ARG A 168 -1.31 -14.76 2.11
CA ARG A 168 -0.30 -15.82 2.28
C ARG A 168 1.02 -15.25 2.82
N ALA A 169 1.44 -14.10 2.31
CA ALA A 169 2.64 -13.40 2.78
C ALA A 169 2.49 -12.85 4.21
N ALA A 170 1.31 -12.31 4.57
CA ALA A 170 1.03 -11.83 5.92
C ALA A 170 0.96 -12.98 6.94
N SER A 171 0.37 -14.12 6.55
CA SER A 171 0.32 -15.34 7.38
C SER A 171 1.72 -15.86 7.69
N PHE A 172 2.63 -15.85 6.71
CA PHE A 172 4.03 -16.23 6.89
C PHE A 172 4.79 -15.27 7.84
N ARG A 173 4.55 -13.95 7.71
CA ARG A 173 5.14 -12.95 8.60
C ARG A 173 4.65 -13.09 10.05
N GLN A 174 3.38 -13.43 10.25
CA GLN A 174 2.79 -13.65 11.58
C GLN A 174 3.20 -14.99 12.19
N ALA A 175 3.41 -16.03 11.37
CA ALA A 175 3.96 -17.32 11.81
C ALA A 175 5.47 -17.25 12.13
N GLY A 176 6.20 -16.29 11.56
CA GLY A 176 7.62 -16.03 11.83
C GLY A 176 7.90 -15.20 13.10
N THR A 177 6.88 -14.66 13.77
CA THR A 177 7.02 -13.87 15.01
C THR A 177 6.69 -14.67 16.29
N PRO A 178 7.43 -15.75 16.61
CA PRO A 178 7.65 -16.10 18.02
C PRO A 178 9.11 -15.91 18.46
N ALA A 179 10.08 -15.70 17.56
CA ALA A 179 11.49 -15.74 17.94
C ALA A 179 11.98 -14.46 18.66
N ALA A 180 11.45 -13.28 18.34
CA ALA A 180 11.92 -12.02 18.93
C ALA A 180 11.42 -11.77 20.37
N ALA A 181 10.28 -12.36 20.76
CA ALA A 181 9.73 -12.19 22.10
C ALA A 181 10.37 -13.14 23.14
N VAL A 182 10.93 -14.28 22.71
CA VAL A 182 11.51 -15.29 23.60
C VAL A 182 12.96 -14.96 23.98
N VAL A 183 13.69 -14.21 23.15
CA VAL A 183 15.09 -13.84 23.43
C VAL A 183 15.21 -12.74 24.49
N SER A 184 14.19 -11.90 24.67
CA SER A 184 14.20 -10.86 25.72
C SER A 184 14.03 -11.42 27.13
N ASP A 185 13.37 -12.56 27.29
CA ASP A 185 13.05 -13.14 28.62
C ASP A 185 14.19 -14.04 29.13
N ALA A 186 15.00 -14.58 28.22
CA ALA A 186 16.16 -15.41 28.54
C ALA A 186 17.43 -14.61 28.91
N ALA A 187 17.43 -13.29 28.70
CA ALA A 187 18.58 -12.42 29.03
C ALA A 187 18.47 -11.78 30.42
N THR A 188 17.38 -12.04 31.16
CA THR A 188 17.11 -11.48 32.50
C THR A 188 16.93 -12.55 33.59
N SER A 189 17.47 -13.76 33.39
CA SER A 189 17.57 -14.79 34.44
C SER A 189 19.00 -15.29 34.60
#